data_AF-A0A6A0GPP4-F1
#
_entry.id   AF-A0A6A0GPP4-F1
#
_cell.length_a   1.000
_cell.length_b   1.000
_cell.length_c   1.000
_cell.angle_alpha   90.00
_cell.angle_beta   90.00
_cell.angle_gamma   90.00
#
_symmetry.space_group_name_H-M   'P 1'
#
loop_
_entity.id
_entity.type
_entity.pdbx_description
1 polymer ?
#
loop_
_entity_poly.entity_id
_entity_poly.type
_entity_poly.pdbx_seq_one_letter_code
_entity_poly.pdbx_strand_id
1 'polypeptide(L)'
;MILNDVFCLVLITDAMAALGLGEGEHNIGQLAVEVRGRRAFLPGTDTLAGSIATMDECIRRFIKVLLHPAAGVSLEEGVRAATEHPARLLGLATTKGSLVAGADADFVMLGDDGDTLGNVDVMRTFIAGQCVYERPGLPALQTWTC
;
A
#
# COMPACT_ATOMS: atom_id res chain seq x y z
N MET A 1 31.98 -14.17 1.26
CA MET A 1 30.92 -13.32 0.70
C MET A 1 29.83 -13.25 1.75
N ILE A 2 29.83 -12.20 2.56
CA ILE A 2 28.83 -12.00 3.62
C ILE A 2 27.53 -11.64 2.90
N LEU A 3 26.51 -12.50 3.02
CA LEU A 3 25.14 -12.21 2.60
C LEU A 3 24.60 -11.11 3.52
N ASN A 4 24.80 -9.86 3.12
CA ASN A 4 24.47 -8.68 3.93
C ASN A 4 23.17 -7.99 3.51
N ASP A 5 22.23 -8.69 2.87
CA ASP A 5 20.90 -8.13 2.55
C ASP A 5 19.83 -9.23 2.65
N VAL A 6 19.49 -9.60 3.89
CA VAL A 6 18.50 -10.64 4.20
C VAL A 6 17.15 -9.99 4.51
N PHE A 7 16.55 -9.25 3.57
CA PHE A 7 15.12 -8.90 3.61
C PHE A 7 14.60 -8.63 2.18
N CYS A 8 14.21 -9.69 1.46
CA CYS A 8 13.41 -9.54 0.23
C CYS A 8 11.93 -9.66 0.59
N LEU A 9 11.40 -8.63 1.25
CA LEU A 9 9.99 -8.56 1.63
C LEU A 9 9.22 -7.82 0.53
N VAL A 10 8.12 -8.40 0.05
CA VAL A 10 7.21 -7.76 -0.91
C VAL A 10 5.85 -7.62 -0.26
N LEU A 11 5.36 -6.39 -0.17
CA LEU A 11 4.03 -6.11 0.35
C LEU A 11 2.98 -6.35 -0.74
N ILE A 12 2.00 -7.21 -0.45
CA ILE A 12 0.81 -7.42 -1.28
C ILE A 12 -0.44 -7.22 -0.43
N THR A 13 -1.54 -6.78 -1.05
CA THR A 13 -2.82 -6.67 -0.35
C THR A 13 -3.52 -8.02 -0.22
N ASP A 14 -3.32 -8.91 -1.20
CA ASP A 14 -4.18 -10.07 -1.45
C ASP A 14 -5.68 -9.69 -1.52
N ALA A 15 -5.96 -8.47 -2.01
CA ALA A 15 -7.31 -7.93 -2.06
C ALA A 15 -8.17 -8.69 -3.07
N MET A 16 -9.35 -9.13 -2.64
CA MET A 16 -10.36 -9.73 -3.51
C MET A 16 -11.49 -8.77 -3.84
N ALA A 17 -12.32 -9.08 -4.83
CA ALA A 17 -13.40 -8.21 -5.30
C ALA A 17 -14.48 -7.89 -4.23
N ALA A 18 -14.51 -8.62 -3.10
CA ALA A 18 -15.30 -8.22 -1.94
C ALA A 18 -14.84 -6.90 -1.32
N LEU A 19 -13.64 -6.42 -1.65
CA LEU A 19 -13.20 -5.07 -1.34
C LEU A 19 -14.16 -4.07 -2.01
N GLY A 20 -14.98 -3.42 -1.19
CA GLY A 20 -16.01 -2.47 -1.64
C GLY A 20 -17.44 -3.00 -1.57
N LEU A 21 -17.64 -4.28 -1.22
CA LEU A 21 -18.95 -4.84 -0.92
C LEU A 21 -19.29 -4.62 0.57
N GLY A 22 -20.58 -4.45 0.86
CA GLY A 22 -21.08 -4.35 2.24
C GLY A 22 -21.02 -5.68 2.99
N GLU A 23 -21.37 -5.68 4.26
CA GLU A 23 -21.46 -6.93 5.04
C GLU A 23 -22.48 -7.91 4.45
N GLY A 24 -22.22 -9.20 4.63
CA GLY A 24 -23.07 -10.29 4.15
C GLY A 24 -22.39 -11.26 3.20
N GLU A 25 -23.19 -12.16 2.62
CA GLU A 25 -22.70 -13.18 1.68
C GLU A 25 -22.66 -12.63 0.25
N HIS A 26 -21.54 -12.87 -0.42
CA HIS A 26 -21.28 -12.44 -1.79
C HIS A 26 -20.64 -13.57 -2.59
N ASN A 27 -20.85 -13.56 -3.90
CA ASN A 27 -20.19 -14.47 -4.82
C ASN A 27 -19.18 -13.69 -5.67
N ILE A 28 -17.88 -13.96 -5.46
CA ILE A 28 -16.80 -13.46 -6.30
C ILE A 28 -16.49 -14.54 -7.34
N GLY A 29 -17.11 -14.41 -8.51
CA GLY A 29 -17.06 -15.47 -9.52
C GLY A 29 -17.71 -16.75 -8.98
N GLN A 30 -16.93 -17.81 -8.82
CA GLN A 30 -17.38 -19.09 -8.26
C GLN A 30 -17.14 -19.22 -6.74
N LEU A 31 -16.47 -18.25 -6.13
CA LEU A 31 -16.12 -18.29 -4.70
C LEU A 31 -17.21 -17.57 -3.89
N ALA A 32 -17.90 -18.33 -3.04
CA ALA A 32 -18.78 -17.75 -2.03
C ALA A 32 -17.93 -17.23 -0.86
N VAL A 33 -18.19 -15.99 -0.45
CA VAL A 33 -17.51 -15.31 0.65
C VAL A 33 -18.51 -14.61 1.54
N GLU A 34 -18.23 -14.58 2.84
CA GLU A 34 -19.01 -13.84 3.81
C GLU A 34 -18.16 -12.68 4.36
N VAL A 35 -18.61 -11.45 4.11
CA VAL A 35 -17.96 -10.24 4.62
C VAL A 35 -18.52 -9.94 6.00
N ARG A 36 -17.64 -9.99 7.00
CA ARG A 36 -17.95 -9.63 8.40
C ARG A 36 -16.99 -8.51 8.83
N GLY A 37 -17.49 -7.30 9.00
CA GLY A 37 -16.68 -6.11 9.27
C GLY A 37 -15.64 -5.85 8.18
N ARG A 38 -14.36 -5.96 8.54
CA ARG A 38 -13.20 -5.70 7.64
C ARG A 38 -12.50 -6.97 7.16
N ARG A 39 -13.16 -8.12 7.20
CA ARG A 39 -12.60 -9.41 6.81
C ARG A 39 -13.59 -10.20 5.96
N ALA A 40 -13.06 -10.98 5.03
CA ALA A 40 -13.83 -11.93 4.23
C ALA A 40 -13.53 -13.36 4.69
N PHE A 41 -14.58 -14.16 4.83
CA PHE A 41 -14.52 -15.53 5.33
C PHE A 41 -15.15 -16.51 4.33
N LEU A 42 -14.77 -17.78 4.41
CA LEU A 42 -15.56 -18.85 3.80
C LEU A 42 -16.89 -19.01 4.57
N PRO A 43 -18.05 -19.02 3.89
CA PRO A 43 -19.36 -19.08 4.53
C PRO A 43 -19.47 -20.22 5.54
N GLY A 44 -20.05 -19.92 6.71
CA GLY A 44 -20.22 -20.90 7.79
C GLY A 44 -18.93 -21.32 8.50
N THR A 45 -17.81 -20.64 8.26
CA THR A 45 -16.53 -20.89 8.94
C THR A 45 -15.88 -19.59 9.43
N ASP A 46 -14.74 -19.73 10.11
CA ASP A 46 -13.83 -18.61 10.47
C ASP A 46 -12.55 -18.62 9.62
N THR A 47 -12.55 -19.34 8.50
CA THR A 47 -11.41 -19.38 7.57
C THR A 47 -11.42 -18.12 6.70
N LEU A 48 -10.32 -17.38 6.67
CA LEU A 48 -10.21 -16.19 5.82
C LEU A 48 -10.17 -16.57 4.35
N ALA A 49 -10.95 -15.84 3.55
CA ALA A 49 -10.92 -15.91 2.10
C ALA A 49 -10.33 -14.60 1.60
N GLY A 50 -9.01 -14.55 1.40
CA GLY A 50 -8.26 -13.37 0.96
C GLY A 50 -8.41 -12.14 1.86
N SER A 51 -8.13 -10.97 1.30
CA SER A 51 -8.19 -9.69 2.00
C SER A 51 -9.23 -8.75 1.40
N ILE A 52 -9.79 -7.89 2.24
CA ILE A 52 -10.59 -6.74 1.82
C ILE A 52 -9.99 -5.43 2.34
N ALA A 53 -8.66 -5.42 2.51
CA ALA A 53 -7.91 -4.20 2.84
C ALA A 53 -7.53 -3.46 1.55
N THR A 54 -7.64 -2.14 1.59
CA THR A 54 -7.14 -1.27 0.52
C THR A 54 -5.61 -1.15 0.59
N MET A 55 -4.97 -0.79 -0.52
CA MET A 55 -3.49 -0.65 -0.54
C MET A 55 -3.01 0.46 0.40
N ASP A 56 -3.73 1.58 0.51
CA ASP A 56 -3.40 2.65 1.46
C ASP A 56 -3.49 2.15 2.90
N GLU A 57 -4.48 1.32 3.23
CA GLU A 57 -4.55 0.68 4.54
C GLU A 57 -3.40 -0.31 4.76
N CYS A 58 -3.07 -1.13 3.77
CA CYS A 58 -1.92 -2.04 3.84
C CYS A 58 -0.62 -1.27 4.08
N ILE A 59 -0.37 -0.18 3.33
CA ILE A 59 0.80 0.67 3.51
C ILE A 59 0.81 1.31 4.90
N ARG A 60 -0.30 1.89 5.37
CA ARG A 60 -0.39 2.47 6.73
C ARG A 60 -0.09 1.44 7.81
N ARG A 61 -0.75 0.28 7.74
CA ARG A 61 -0.57 -0.81 8.71
C ARG A 61 0.86 -1.33 8.67
N PHE A 62 1.41 -1.49 7.47
CA PHE A 62 2.77 -1.96 7.27
C PHE A 62 3.78 -0.98 7.84
N ILE A 63 3.69 0.30 7.46
CA ILE A 63 4.52 1.37 8.03
C ILE A 63 4.37 1.42 9.56
N LYS A 64 3.16 1.37 10.11
CA LYS A 64 2.93 1.37 11.56
C LYS A 64 3.57 0.18 12.27
N VAL A 65 3.51 -1.01 11.66
CA VAL A 65 4.15 -2.22 12.19
C VAL A 65 5.67 -2.11 12.12
N LEU A 66 6.21 -1.58 11.03
CA LEU A 66 7.66 -1.43 10.83
C LEU A 66 8.28 -0.34 11.71
N LEU A 67 7.57 0.79 11.85
CA LEU A 67 7.95 1.90 12.74
C LEU A 67 7.77 1.57 14.23
N HIS A 68 7.18 0.42 14.56
CA HIS A 68 7.12 -0.02 15.94
C HIS A 68 8.56 -0.26 16.45
N PRO A 69 8.94 0.27 17.63
CA PRO A 69 10.31 0.17 18.16
C PRO A 69 10.83 -1.27 18.26
N ALA A 70 9.93 -2.25 18.41
CA ALA A 70 10.27 -3.66 18.47
C ALA A 70 10.50 -4.32 17.10
N ALA A 71 10.06 -3.71 15.99
CA ALA A 71 10.29 -4.24 14.65
C ALA A 71 11.66 -3.83 14.10
N GLY A 72 12.16 -2.64 14.47
CA GLY A 72 13.51 -2.19 14.13
C GLY A 72 13.73 -1.94 12.64
N VAL A 73 12.66 -1.74 11.85
CA VAL A 73 12.72 -1.49 10.41
C VAL A 73 12.50 -0.02 10.14
N SER A 74 13.33 0.57 9.27
CA SER A 74 13.21 1.98 8.92
C SER A 74 12.04 2.22 7.94
N LEU A 75 11.54 3.46 7.88
CA LEU A 75 10.48 3.82 6.94
C LEU A 75 10.88 3.52 5.50
N GLU A 76 12.13 3.82 5.15
CA GLU A 76 12.70 3.63 3.82
C GLU A 76 12.64 2.16 3.40
N GLU A 77 12.99 1.25 4.30
CA GLU A 77 12.94 -0.18 4.02
C GLU A 77 11.51 -0.69 3.86
N GLY A 78 10.57 -0.14 4.63
CA GLY A 78 9.14 -0.38 4.43
C GLY A 78 8.63 0.10 3.08
N VAL A 79 9.04 1.28 2.64
CA VAL A 79 8.68 1.80 1.32
C VAL A 79 9.26 0.91 0.22
N ARG A 80 10.54 0.50 0.32
CA ARG A 80 11.17 -0.40 -0.65
C ARG A 80 10.46 -1.72 -0.80
N ALA A 81 9.97 -2.30 0.30
CA ALA A 81 9.18 -3.54 0.27
C ALA A 81 7.85 -3.40 -0.48
N ALA A 82 7.28 -2.19 -0.57
CA ALA A 82 6.06 -1.91 -1.32
C ALA A 82 6.32 -1.42 -2.77
N THR A 83 7.54 -0.96 -3.09
CA THR A 83 7.83 -0.31 -4.38
C THR A 83 9.00 -0.96 -5.13
N GLU A 84 10.21 -0.85 -4.60
CA GLU A 84 11.44 -1.27 -5.27
C GLU A 84 11.54 -2.80 -5.39
N HIS A 85 11.21 -3.53 -4.33
CA HIS A 85 11.26 -5.00 -4.32
C HIS A 85 10.32 -5.64 -5.35
N PRO A 86 9.01 -5.28 -5.42
CA PRO A 86 8.14 -5.80 -6.47
C PRO A 86 8.57 -5.35 -7.87
N ALA A 87 9.07 -4.13 -8.04
CA ALA A 87 9.56 -3.67 -9.35
C ALA A 87 10.78 -4.48 -9.82
N ARG A 88 11.73 -4.78 -8.94
CA ARG A 88 12.87 -5.66 -9.23
C ARG A 88 12.41 -7.08 -9.55
N LEU A 89 11.50 -7.63 -8.75
CA LEU A 89 10.95 -8.99 -8.95
C LEU A 89 10.27 -9.14 -10.32
N LEU A 90 9.57 -8.10 -10.79
CA LEU A 90 8.87 -8.09 -12.07
C LEU A 90 9.73 -7.62 -13.25
N GLY A 91 10.99 -7.26 -13.04
CA GLY A 91 11.88 -6.75 -14.10
C GLY A 91 11.55 -5.32 -14.56
N LEU A 92 10.88 -4.53 -13.72
CA LEU A 92 10.41 -3.16 -13.99
C LEU A 92 11.24 -2.08 -13.27
N ALA A 93 12.33 -2.45 -12.59
CA ALA A 93 13.11 -1.52 -11.76
C ALA A 93 13.74 -0.33 -12.52
N THR A 94 13.81 -0.39 -13.86
CA THR A 94 14.29 0.71 -14.70
C THR A 94 13.27 1.83 -14.85
N THR A 95 11.97 1.54 -14.74
CA THR A 95 10.90 2.53 -14.97
C THR A 95 9.95 2.68 -13.79
N LYS A 96 9.93 1.73 -12.84
CA LYS A 96 9.03 1.71 -11.69
C LYS A 96 9.78 1.43 -10.38
N GLY A 97 9.14 1.77 -9.27
CA GLY A 97 9.59 1.40 -7.91
C GLY A 97 10.69 2.30 -7.34
N SER A 98 11.21 3.25 -8.11
CA SER A 98 12.18 4.25 -7.65
C SER A 98 11.89 5.63 -8.25
N LEU A 99 12.24 6.68 -7.50
CA LEU A 99 12.14 8.06 -7.93
C LEU A 99 13.46 8.52 -8.55
N VAL A 100 13.68 8.19 -9.81
CA VAL A 100 14.88 8.55 -10.58
C VAL A 100 14.50 9.22 -11.89
N ALA A 101 15.37 10.11 -12.38
CA ALA A 101 15.12 10.78 -13.66
C ALA A 101 15.02 9.76 -14.80
N GLY A 102 13.98 9.92 -15.64
CA GLY A 102 13.70 9.01 -16.76
C GLY A 102 12.80 7.81 -16.42
N ALA A 103 12.49 7.57 -15.14
CA ALA A 103 11.44 6.63 -14.73
C ALA A 103 10.05 7.28 -14.87
N ASP A 104 9.00 6.45 -14.81
CA ASP A 104 7.63 6.97 -14.81
C ASP A 104 7.38 7.76 -13.54
N ALA A 105 6.70 8.90 -13.66
CA ALA A 105 6.32 9.75 -12.53
C ALA A 105 5.12 9.17 -11.76
N ASP A 106 5.30 7.94 -11.27
CA ASP A 106 4.37 7.19 -10.42
C ASP A 106 4.84 7.28 -8.97
N PHE A 107 4.17 8.09 -8.17
CA PHE A 107 4.57 8.31 -6.78
C PHE A 107 3.40 8.71 -5.89
N VAL A 108 3.59 8.52 -4.59
CA VAL A 108 2.65 8.94 -3.56
C VAL A 108 3.27 10.03 -2.72
N MET A 109 2.50 11.09 -2.44
CA MET A 109 2.85 12.06 -1.42
C MET A 109 2.29 11.58 -0.10
N LEU A 110 3.19 11.35 0.84
CA LEU A 110 2.86 10.94 2.19
C LEU A 110 2.99 12.14 3.12
N GLY A 111 1.99 12.35 3.98
CA GLY A 111 1.95 13.41 4.97
C GLY A 111 2.02 12.86 6.38
N ASP A 112 2.66 13.60 7.26
CA ASP A 112 2.57 13.42 8.71
C ASP A 112 1.35 14.21 9.20
N ASP A 113 0.41 13.54 9.87
CA ASP A 113 -0.77 14.20 10.46
C ASP A 113 -0.47 14.90 11.79
N GLY A 114 0.79 14.86 12.26
CA GLY A 114 1.31 15.69 13.34
C GLY A 114 0.90 15.26 14.75
N ASP A 115 0.03 14.25 14.89
CA ASP A 115 -0.54 13.86 16.18
C ASP A 115 0.10 12.59 16.77
N THR A 116 0.81 11.79 15.97
CA THR A 116 1.54 10.63 16.49
C THR A 116 2.66 10.20 15.54
N LEU A 117 3.89 10.06 16.07
CA LEU A 117 5.01 9.45 15.37
C LEU A 117 4.57 8.11 14.74
N GLY A 118 4.40 8.06 13.42
CA GLY A 118 4.03 6.84 12.69
C GLY A 118 2.64 6.78 12.03
N ASN A 119 1.84 7.85 12.08
CA ASN A 119 0.68 7.98 11.21
C ASN A 119 1.09 8.62 9.87
N VAL A 120 1.39 7.79 8.89
CA VAL A 120 1.71 8.23 7.53
C VAL A 120 0.45 8.15 6.69
N ASP A 121 -0.08 9.29 6.24
CA ASP A 121 -1.28 9.35 5.41
C ASP A 121 -0.97 9.60 3.94
N VAL A 122 -1.70 8.94 3.04
CA VAL A 122 -1.63 9.24 1.60
C VAL A 122 -2.34 10.56 1.35
N MET A 123 -1.56 11.59 1.00
CA MET A 123 -2.08 12.90 0.65
C MET A 123 -2.49 12.95 -0.82
N ARG A 124 -1.62 12.47 -1.71
CA ARG A 124 -1.84 12.49 -3.17
C ARG A 124 -1.20 11.27 -3.83
N THR A 125 -1.75 10.85 -4.96
CA THR A 125 -1.18 9.81 -5.81
C THR A 125 -1.04 10.34 -7.23
N PHE A 126 0.14 10.13 -7.80
CA PHE A 126 0.46 10.49 -9.17
C PHE A 126 0.68 9.24 -10.00
N ILE A 127 0.14 9.22 -11.21
CA ILE A 127 0.37 8.19 -12.23
C ILE A 127 0.78 8.90 -13.52
N ALA A 128 1.93 8.55 -14.07
CA ALA A 128 2.53 9.20 -15.23
C ALA A 128 2.56 10.74 -15.11
N GLY A 129 2.82 11.24 -13.90
CA GLY A 129 2.87 12.68 -13.59
C GLY A 129 1.51 13.37 -13.43
N GLN A 130 0.40 12.66 -13.62
CA GLN A 130 -0.95 13.17 -13.40
C GLN A 130 -1.40 12.86 -11.96
N CYS A 131 -1.91 13.86 -11.24
CA CYS A 131 -2.53 13.63 -9.93
C CYS A 131 -3.88 12.91 -10.13
N VAL A 132 -3.98 11.65 -9.69
CA VAL A 132 -5.18 10.80 -9.83
C VAL A 132 -5.96 10.65 -8.53
N TYR A 133 -5.35 11.01 -7.41
CA TYR A 133 -5.99 11.02 -6.09
C TYR A 133 -5.47 12.20 -5.30
N GLU A 134 -6.39 12.88 -4.63
CA GLU A 134 -6.09 13.93 -3.66
C GLU A 134 -7.01 13.74 -2.46
N ARG A 135 -6.42 13.71 -1.26
CA ARG A 135 -7.18 13.62 -0.02
C ARG A 135 -8.07 14.87 0.11
N PRO A 136 -9.38 14.71 0.38
CA PRO A 136 -10.28 15.84 0.60
C PRO A 136 -9.78 16.76 1.72
N GLY A 137 -9.87 18.07 1.50
CA GLY A 137 -9.47 19.09 2.47
C GLY A 137 -7.99 19.52 2.41
N LEU A 138 -7.20 18.97 1.48
CA LEU A 138 -5.86 19.47 1.22
C LEU A 138 -5.88 20.81 0.47
N PRO A 139 -4.93 21.72 0.75
CA PRO A 139 -4.78 22.93 -0.04
C PRO A 139 -4.35 22.57 -1.46
N ALA A 140 -4.84 23.30 -2.47
CA ALA A 140 -4.47 23.07 -3.86
C ALA A 140 -2.94 23.06 -4.06
N LEU A 141 -2.46 22.23 -5.00
CA LEU A 141 -1.05 22.22 -5.39
C LEU A 141 -0.64 23.63 -5.82
N GLN A 142 0.32 24.21 -5.12
CA GLN A 142 0.94 25.45 -5.56
C GLN A 142 1.73 25.15 -6.83
N THR A 143 1.28 25.71 -7.95
CA THR A 143 2.05 25.69 -9.18
C THR A 143 3.21 26.66 -9.00
N TRP A 144 4.40 26.13 -8.72
CA TRP A 144 5.63 26.91 -8.85
C TRP A 144 5.90 27.06 -10.34
N THR A 145 5.51 28.20 -10.91
CA THR A 145 6.08 28.65 -12.17
C THR A 145 7.54 28.98 -11.91
N CYS A 146 8.45 28.20 -12.51
CA CYS A 146 9.87 28.53 -12.57
C CYS A 146 10.11 29.87 -13.29
#